data_AF-A0A6B3CG88-F1
#
_entry.id   AF-A0A6B3CG88-F1
#
_cell.length_a   1.000
_cell.length_b   1.000
_cell.length_c   1.000
_cell.angle_alpha   90.00
_cell.angle_beta   90.00
_cell.angle_gamma   90.00
#
_symmetry.space_group_name_H-M   'P 1'
#
loop_
_entity.id
_entity.type
_entity.pdbx_description
1 polymer ?
#
loop_
_entity_poly.entity_id
_entity_poly.type
_entity_poly.pdbx_seq_one_letter_code
_entity_poly.pdbx_strand_id
1 'polypeptide(L)' 'LLGCACALGALYAGAPAEDVEALDAFGREAGLAFQLIDDVIGIWGDPRHTGKPAGADLAARKKSLPVVAALTSGTPAAA' A
#
# COMPACT_ATOMS: atom_id res chain seq x y z
N LEU A 1 -1.07 1.80 9.96
CA LEU A 1 0.17 1.81 10.77
C LEU A 1 0.93 3.12 10.64
N LEU A 2 1.26 3.56 9.41
CA LEU A 2 2.06 4.77 9.20
C LEU A 2 1.43 6.04 9.79
N GLY A 3 0.12 6.28 9.60
CA GLY A 3 -0.59 7.40 10.24
C GLY A 3 -0.39 7.44 11.76
N CYS A 4 -0.68 6.33 12.43
CA CYS A 4 -0.44 6.17 13.87
C CYS A 4 1.03 6.41 14.26
N ALA A 5 2.00 5.90 13.50
CA ALA A 5 3.42 6.12 13.79
C ALA A 5 3.80 7.61 13.72
N CYS A 6 3.31 8.33 12.71
CA CYS A 6 3.52 9.77 12.56
C CYS A 6 2.83 10.55 13.70
N ALA A 7 1.57 10.22 14.00
CA ALA A 7 0.79 10.86 15.06
C ALA A 7 1.40 10.65 16.45
N LEU A 8 1.87 9.44 16.75
CA LEU A 8 2.53 9.12 18.02
C LEU A 8 3.82 9.91 18.22
N GLY A 9 4.59 10.12 17.15
CA GLY A 9 5.78 10.98 17.20
C GLY A 9 5.44 12.43 17.57
N ALA A 10 4.37 12.97 16.99
CA ALA A 10 3.88 14.32 17.29
C ALA A 10 3.35 14.45 18.73
N LEU A 11 2.56 13.46 19.18
CA LEU A 11 2.07 13.39 20.56
C LEU A 11 3.23 13.33 21.56
N TYR A 12 4.24 12.51 21.30
CA TYR A 12 5.42 12.40 22.15
C TYR A 12 6.20 13.71 22.24
N ALA A 13 6.25 14.47 21.14
CA ALA A 13 6.89 15.78 21.08
C ALA A 13 6.06 16.91 21.74
N GLY A 14 4.83 16.64 22.18
CA GLY A 14 3.93 17.66 22.74
C GLY A 14 3.41 18.65 21.69
N ALA A 15 3.28 18.21 20.43
CA ALA A 15 2.76 19.04 19.35
C ALA A 15 1.27 19.43 19.57
N PRO A 16 0.82 20.56 19.00
CA PRO A 16 -0.60 20.91 18.95
C PRO A 16 -1.46 19.80 18.32
N ALA A 17 -2.73 19.72 18.73
CA ALA A 17 -3.66 18.71 18.23
C ALA A 17 -3.82 18.73 16.69
N GLU A 18 -3.82 19.93 16.09
CA GLU A 18 -3.90 20.10 14.64
C GLU A 18 -2.71 19.44 13.90
N ASP A 19 -1.50 19.53 14.46
CA ASP A 19 -0.30 18.93 13.87
C ASP A 19 -0.33 17.40 14.01
N VAL A 20 -0.83 16.89 15.14
CA VAL A 20 -1.02 15.45 15.35
C VAL A 20 -1.99 14.88 14.31
N GLU A 21 -3.12 15.54 14.09
CA GLU A 21 -4.12 15.14 13.10
C GLU A 21 -3.57 15.22 11.68
N ALA A 22 -2.84 16.29 11.35
CA ALA A 22 -2.19 16.45 10.05
C ALA A 22 -1.17 15.34 9.78
N LEU A 23 -0.36 14.96 10.78
CA LEU A 23 0.62 13.89 10.66
C LEU A 23 -0.01 12.50 10.58
N ASP A 24 -1.13 12.26 11.26
CA ASP A 24 -1.91 11.04 11.11
C ASP A 24 -2.45 10.91 9.67
N ALA A 25 -3.06 11.99 9.15
CA ALA A 25 -3.56 12.03 7.78
C ALA A 25 -2.44 11.81 6.76
N PHE A 26 -1.31 12.51 6.91
CA PHE A 26 -0.13 12.32 6.07
C PHE A 26 0.33 10.85 6.06
N GLY A 27 0.51 10.25 7.23
CA GLY A 27 0.98 8.86 7.31
C GLY A 27 -0.05 7.86 6.77
N ARG A 28 -1.35 8.15 6.83
CA ARG A 28 -2.39 7.32 6.19
C ARG A 28 -2.28 7.36 4.68
N GLU A 29 -2.20 8.54 4.08
CA GLU A 29 -2.10 8.69 2.62
C GLU A 29 -0.78 8.14 2.09
N ALA A 30 0.33 8.42 2.76
CA ALA A 30 1.62 7.84 2.42
C ALA A 30 1.61 6.30 2.53
N GLY A 31 0.98 5.76 3.57
CA GLY A 31 0.83 4.31 3.73
C GLY A 31 -0.05 3.66 2.68
N LEU A 32 -1.13 4.32 2.27
CA LEU A 32 -1.97 3.86 1.18
C LEU A 32 -1.17 3.83 -0.13
N ALA A 33 -0.50 4.94 -0.49
CA ALA A 33 0.33 5.02 -1.68
C ALA A 33 1.45 3.95 -1.67
N PHE A 34 2.10 3.74 -0.52
CA PHE A 34 3.10 2.69 -0.36
C PHE A 34 2.53 1.29 -0.66
N GLN A 35 1.36 0.97 -0.10
CA GLN A 35 0.74 -0.34 -0.32
C GLN A 35 0.29 -0.54 -1.78
N LEU A 36 -0.19 0.52 -2.45
CA LEU A 36 -0.55 0.44 -3.87
C LEU A 36 0.68 0.10 -4.74
N ILE A 37 1.82 0.71 -4.44
CA ILE A 37 3.07 0.42 -5.15
C ILE A 37 3.57 -0.99 -4.82
N ASP A 38 3.50 -1.41 -3.55
CA ASP A 38 3.86 -2.77 -3.12
C ASP A 38 3.02 -3.84 -3.84
N ASP A 39 1.71 -3.62 -3.97
CA ASP A 39 0.81 -4.52 -4.73
C ASP A 39 1.22 -4.66 -6.21
N VAL A 40 1.67 -3.57 -6.84
CA VAL A 40 2.19 -3.59 -8.22
C VAL A 40 3.51 -4.36 -8.28
N ILE A 41 4.43 -4.10 -7.37
CA ILE A 41 5.73 -4.78 -7.28
C ILE A 41 5.53 -6.28 -6.97
N GLY A 42 4.54 -6.66 -6.17
CA GLY A 42 4.23 -8.05 -5.84
C GLY A 42 3.81 -8.89 -7.04
N ILE A 43 3.28 -8.27 -8.10
CA ILE A 43 2.90 -8.94 -9.34
C ILE A 43 3.98 -8.79 -10.41
N TRP A 44 4.49 -7.58 -10.64
CA TRP A 44 5.35 -7.27 -11.79
C TRP A 44 6.79 -6.88 -11.42
N GLY A 45 7.15 -6.91 -10.14
CA GLY A 45 8.47 -6.51 -9.67
C GLY A 45 9.58 -7.40 -10.21
N ASP A 46 10.71 -6.79 -10.57
CA ASP A 46 11.91 -7.49 -11.03
C ASP A 46 12.55 -8.27 -9.87
N PRO A 47 12.68 -9.62 -9.97
CA PRO A 47 13.29 -10.44 -8.93
C PRO A 47 14.69 -10.01 -8.50
N ARG A 48 15.45 -9.35 -9.39
CA ARG A 48 16.80 -8.84 -9.08
C ARG A 48 16.79 -7.72 -8.05
N HIS A 49 15.69 -6.98 -7.95
CA HIS A 49 15.53 -5.87 -7.00
C HIS A 49 14.67 -6.26 -5.80
N THR A 50 13.66 -7.12 -5.98
CA THR A 50 12.72 -7.49 -4.91
C THR A 50 13.18 -8.67 -4.06
N GLY A 51 14.11 -9.48 -4.56
CA GLY A 51 14.54 -10.73 -3.91
C GLY A 51 13.45 -11.81 -3.88
N LYS A 52 12.34 -11.63 -4.63
CA LYS A 52 11.21 -12.56 -4.71
C LYS A 52 10.82 -12.81 -6.17
N PRO A 53 10.22 -13.96 -6.51
CA PRO A 53 9.72 -14.20 -7.86
C PRO A 53 8.66 -13.17 -8.27
N ALA A 54 8.67 -12.76 -9.54
CA ALA A 54 7.57 -12.01 -10.12
C ALA A 54 6.28 -12.86 -10.07
N GLY A 55 5.13 -12.22 -9.85
CA GLY A 55 3.85 -12.91 -9.74
C GLY A 55 3.66 -13.67 -8.42
N ALA A 56 4.52 -13.49 -7.41
CA ALA A 56 4.38 -14.14 -6.12
C ALA A 56 3.01 -13.88 -5.48
N ASP A 57 2.46 -12.68 -5.66
CA ASP A 57 1.13 -12.33 -5.14
C ASP A 57 -0.01 -13.06 -5.84
N LEU A 58 0.13 -13.29 -7.15
CA LEU A 58 -0.81 -14.12 -7.93
C LEU A 58 -0.73 -15.58 -7.48
N ALA A 59 0.48 -16.12 -7.31
CA ALA A 59 0.70 -17.48 -6.83
C ALA A 59 0.09 -17.70 -5.43
N ALA A 60 0.19 -16.68 -4.56
CA ALA A 60 -0.43 -16.64 -3.24
C ALA A 60 -1.94 -16.34 -3.26
N ARG A 61 -2.54 -16.12 -4.44
CA ARG A 61 -3.95 -15.76 -4.62
C ARG A 61 -4.39 -14.54 -3.80
N LYS A 62 -3.49 -13.57 -3.65
CA LYS A 62 -3.84 -12.29 -3.02
C LYS A 62 -4.85 -11.56 -3.90
N LYS A 63 -5.85 -10.94 -3.26
CA LYS A 63 -6.84 -10.07 -3.92
C LYS A 63 -6.39 -8.61 -3.82
N SER A 64 -5.16 -8.34 -4.26
CA SER A 64 -4.59 -6.98 -4.28
C SER A 64 -5.34 -6.08 -5.26
N LEU A 65 -5.11 -4.76 -5.18
CA LEU A 65 -5.84 -3.79 -6.02
C LEU A 65 -5.78 -4.14 -7.52
N PRO A 66 -4.62 -4.45 -8.13
CA PRO A 66 -4.56 -4.74 -9.55
C PRO A 66 -5.35 -6.00 -9.94
N VAL A 67 -5.44 -6.99 -9.05
CA VAL A 67 -6.23 -8.22 -9.27
C VAL A 67 -7.71 -7.88 -9.28
N VAL A 68 -8.19 -7.12 -8.29
CA VAL A 68 -9.60 -6.70 -8.25
C VAL A 68 -9.95 -5.87 -9.47
N ALA A 69 -9.10 -4.90 -9.84
CA ALA A 69 -9.30 -4.08 -11.03
C ALA A 69 -9.35 -4.91 -12.32
N ALA A 70 -8.50 -5.93 -12.46
CA ALA A 70 -8.52 -6.84 -13.60
C ALA A 70 -9.84 -7.64 -13.66
N LEU A 71 -10.26 -8.21 -12.53
CA LEU A 71 -11.50 -8.99 -12.42
C LEU A 71 -12.77 -8.16 -12.64
N THR A 72 -12.72 -6.86 -12.36
CA THR A 72 -13.85 -5.94 -12.58
C THR A 72 -13.74 -5.11 -13.86
N SER A 73 -12.74 -5.39 -14.71
CA SER A 73 -12.44 -4.60 -15.92
C SER A 73 -13.50 -4.67 -17.02
N GLY A 74 -14.42 -5.64 -16.97
CA GLY A 74 -15.41 -5.89 -18.02
C GLY A 74 -14.83 -6.41 -19.34
N THR A 75 -13.55 -6.78 -19.35
CA THR A 75 -12.90 -7.39 -20.53
C THR A 75 -13.24 -8.88 -20.64
N PRO A 76 -13.12 -9.51 -21.83
CA PRO A 76 -13.33 -10.95 -21.97
C PRO A 76 -12.42 -11.82 -21.08
N ALA A 77 -11.23 -11.32 -20.72
CA ALA A 77 -10.31 -12.03 -19.83
C ALA A 77 -10.78 -12.06 -18.37
N ALA A 78 -11.76 -11.24 -18.01
CA ALA A 78 -12.37 -11.21 -16.67
C ALA A 78 -13.63 -12.09 -16.55
N ALA A 79 -14.10 -12.67 -17.68
CA ALA A 79 -15.31 -13.50 -17.75
C ALA A 79 -15.09 -14.94 -17.25
#